data_AF-A0A8J8BV46-F1
#
_entry.id   AF-A0A8J8BV46-F1
#
_cell.length_a   1.000
_cell.length_b   1.000
_cell.length_c   1.000
_cell.angle_alpha   90.00
_cell.angle_beta   90.00
_cell.angle_gamma   90.00
#
_symmetry.space_group_name_H-M   'P 1'
#
loop_
_entity.id
_entity.type
_entity.pdbx_description
1 polymer ?
#
loop_
_entity_poly.entity_id
_entity_poly.type
_entity_poly.pdbx_seq_one_letter_code
_entity_poly.pdbx_strand_id
1 'polypeptide(L)'
;MAKFAENEWTQKMLLSPEERILINPLDLLYKELLEKAAYKDEEILSEVEKRLDGTIDLYNPPEKEVLYQLFPLVSVARKGSHSREARLVVEMISSQVQERLTYALDNPDIEMDVLNSMRPIVTAEVLSKELVDIPREDVFRLIPQHDRLRYLVPWSYLSDYDLTQYYITRGWVPLTKEQLITVYTLLLSKTLREYIDQKKEEYAFHQMKLPPLFGNILKQLSSRVPAVSVQAVGATELEESAFPPCVREALHGPSSGLRNYAITVLLTSFISYARVYPSSTAFDPEKKPELSPEQVDILLEEVVPFIIEAGNRCDPPLFTDQPIERLNIYYHLGFGLNDSPRHTDFGSTTWYLPPSCKKIKQNAPSLCKPDTLCLEGVYAVADRDKLETLIDMNAGDPLKVLLAVKRSRNPQKIEEISGVNEVEVKRILRNLEKEGIVFQIRVKNPLVYYIRKIRRRKRDR
;
A
#
# COMPACT_ATOMS: atom_id res chain seq x y z
N MET A 1 28.49 -13.19 9.16
CA MET A 1 27.47 -14.13 8.67
C MET A 1 27.37 -14.05 7.13
N ALA A 2 28.48 -14.23 6.40
CA ALA A 2 28.52 -13.97 4.95
C ALA A 2 29.44 -14.91 4.14
N LYS A 3 30.12 -15.89 4.77
CA LYS A 3 31.28 -16.55 4.16
C LYS A 3 31.02 -17.91 3.47
N PHE A 4 29.80 -18.44 3.48
CA PHE A 4 29.53 -19.77 2.91
C PHE A 4 28.48 -19.79 1.78
N ALA A 5 27.43 -18.95 1.82
CA ALA A 5 26.52 -18.78 0.67
C ALA A 5 27.24 -18.16 -0.56
N GLU A 6 28.27 -17.36 -0.32
CA GLU A 6 29.21 -16.87 -1.36
C GLU A 6 29.87 -18.01 -2.15
N ASN A 7 30.03 -19.22 -1.58
CA ASN A 7 30.84 -20.28 -2.21
C ASN A 7 30.05 -21.23 -3.12
N GLU A 8 28.75 -21.43 -2.94
CA GLU A 8 27.99 -22.38 -3.78
C GLU A 8 27.58 -21.78 -5.12
N TRP A 9 26.98 -20.58 -5.11
CA TRP A 9 26.52 -19.96 -6.35
C TRP A 9 27.67 -19.53 -7.24
N THR A 10 28.83 -19.19 -6.68
CA THR A 10 30.02 -18.75 -7.44
C THR A 10 30.85 -19.89 -8.03
N GLN A 11 30.67 -21.13 -7.56
CA GLN A 11 31.39 -22.33 -8.03
C GLN A 11 30.52 -23.24 -8.92
N LYS A 12 29.26 -22.88 -9.15
CA LYS A 12 28.31 -23.66 -9.95
C LYS A 12 28.60 -23.54 -11.44
N MET A 13 28.38 -24.63 -12.15
CA MET A 13 28.49 -24.70 -13.61
C MET A 13 27.12 -24.63 -14.31
N LEU A 14 26.04 -25.08 -13.65
CA LEU A 14 24.66 -25.14 -14.17
C LEU A 14 23.66 -25.05 -13.00
N LEU A 15 22.45 -24.57 -13.26
CA LEU A 15 21.34 -24.58 -12.29
C LEU A 15 20.55 -25.89 -12.34
N SER A 16 20.29 -26.50 -11.17
CA SER A 16 19.33 -27.61 -11.07
C SER A 16 17.88 -27.14 -11.32
N PRO A 17 16.94 -28.04 -11.65
CA PRO A 17 15.51 -27.68 -11.80
C PRO A 17 14.93 -26.95 -10.59
N GLU A 18 15.26 -27.39 -9.39
CA GLU A 18 14.85 -26.78 -8.13
C GLU A 18 15.41 -25.37 -8.00
N GLU A 19 16.68 -25.17 -8.34
CA GLU A 19 17.34 -23.86 -8.27
C GLU A 19 16.75 -22.85 -9.24
N ARG A 20 16.26 -23.29 -10.40
CA ARG A 20 15.48 -22.45 -11.31
C ARG A 20 14.18 -21.98 -10.67
N ILE A 21 13.50 -22.84 -9.92
CA ILE A 21 12.31 -22.47 -9.15
C ILE A 21 12.65 -21.50 -8.02
N LEU A 22 13.81 -21.63 -7.39
CA LEU A 22 14.28 -20.69 -6.37
C LEU A 22 14.57 -19.28 -6.93
N ILE A 23 14.83 -19.17 -8.25
CA ILE A 23 14.91 -17.89 -8.98
C ILE A 23 13.53 -17.43 -9.47
N ASN A 24 12.70 -18.35 -9.96
CA ASN A 24 11.35 -18.11 -10.43
C ASN A 24 10.35 -19.10 -9.79
N PRO A 25 9.71 -18.72 -8.68
CA PRO A 25 8.81 -19.61 -7.93
C PRO A 25 7.57 -20.07 -8.70
N LEU A 26 7.30 -19.46 -9.85
CA LEU A 26 6.15 -19.79 -10.70
C LEU A 26 6.56 -20.66 -11.90
N ASP A 27 7.81 -21.13 -11.98
CA ASP A 27 8.27 -22.05 -13.01
C ASP A 27 7.46 -23.36 -12.96
N LEU A 28 6.82 -23.72 -14.07
CA LEU A 28 5.89 -24.86 -14.15
C LEU A 28 6.49 -26.20 -13.69
N LEU A 29 7.83 -26.34 -13.69
CA LEU A 29 8.54 -27.49 -13.14
C LEU A 29 8.22 -27.74 -11.66
N TYR A 30 7.75 -26.73 -10.92
CA TYR A 30 7.36 -26.90 -9.52
C TYR A 30 6.31 -27.99 -9.34
N LYS A 31 5.41 -28.20 -10.31
CA LYS A 31 4.34 -29.20 -10.20
C LYS A 31 4.91 -30.61 -10.12
N GLU A 32 5.87 -30.94 -10.98
CA GLU A 32 6.52 -32.25 -11.01
C GLU A 32 7.33 -32.52 -9.74
N LEU A 33 7.94 -31.47 -9.18
CA LEU A 33 8.69 -31.55 -7.92
C LEU A 33 7.76 -31.73 -6.72
N LEU A 34 6.65 -31.01 -6.66
CA LEU A 34 5.66 -31.14 -5.60
C LEU A 34 5.00 -32.52 -5.58
N GLU A 35 4.78 -33.15 -6.73
CA GLU A 35 4.18 -34.50 -6.82
C GLU A 35 5.06 -35.59 -6.19
N LYS A 36 6.38 -35.40 -6.18
CA LYS A 36 7.36 -36.37 -5.66
C LYS A 36 7.96 -35.96 -4.32
N ALA A 37 7.57 -34.80 -3.79
CA ALA A 37 8.16 -34.24 -2.59
C ALA A 37 7.76 -35.05 -1.34
N ALA A 38 8.77 -35.54 -0.62
CA ALA A 38 8.60 -36.10 0.72
C ALA A 38 8.90 -35.02 1.76
N TYR A 39 7.93 -34.72 2.63
CA TYR A 39 8.07 -33.74 3.70
C TYR A 39 7.29 -34.17 4.95
N LYS A 40 7.68 -33.62 6.10
CA LYS A 40 6.94 -33.73 7.36
C LYS A 40 6.34 -32.38 7.71
N ASP A 41 5.09 -32.36 8.16
CA ASP A 41 4.38 -31.13 8.51
C ASP A 41 5.14 -30.32 9.56
N GLU A 42 5.71 -30.97 10.58
CA GLU A 42 6.47 -30.30 11.65
C GLU A 42 7.76 -29.66 11.13
N GLU A 43 8.39 -30.29 10.13
CA GLU A 43 9.60 -29.77 9.48
C GLU A 43 9.26 -28.51 8.69
N ILE A 44 8.23 -28.56 7.85
CA ILE A 44 7.78 -27.38 7.08
C ILE A 44 7.42 -26.23 8.02
N LEU A 45 6.62 -26.49 9.07
CA LEU A 45 6.17 -25.45 10.00
C LEU A 45 7.33 -24.79 10.75
N SER A 46 8.31 -25.57 11.20
CA SER A 46 9.50 -25.07 11.88
C SER A 46 10.34 -24.18 10.96
N GLU A 47 10.51 -24.61 9.71
CA GLU A 47 11.42 -23.97 8.75
C GLU A 47 10.79 -22.70 8.15
N VAL A 48 9.47 -22.68 7.94
CA VAL A 48 8.72 -21.45 7.63
C VAL A 48 8.83 -20.45 8.77
N GLU A 49 8.70 -20.90 10.02
CA GLU A 49 8.80 -20.01 11.19
C GLU A 49 10.16 -19.33 11.31
N LYS A 50 11.27 -20.07 11.13
CA LYS A 50 12.63 -19.49 11.09
C LYS A 50 12.78 -18.42 10.01
N ARG A 51 12.29 -18.67 8.79
CA ARG A 51 12.34 -17.68 7.70
C ARG A 51 11.60 -16.40 8.04
N LEU A 52 10.45 -16.51 8.70
CA LEU A 52 9.69 -15.35 9.16
C LEU A 52 10.44 -14.57 10.25
N ASP A 53 11.29 -15.23 11.04
CA ASP A 53 12.19 -14.61 12.01
C ASP A 53 13.46 -14.00 11.39
N GLY A 54 13.66 -14.16 10.08
CA GLY A 54 14.90 -13.77 9.42
C GLY A 54 16.09 -14.66 9.78
N THR A 55 15.85 -15.80 10.44
CA THR A 55 16.85 -16.85 10.65
C THR A 55 16.84 -17.79 9.46
N ILE A 56 17.89 -17.72 8.65
CA ILE A 56 18.10 -18.64 7.53
C ILE A 56 19.17 -19.63 7.95
N ASP A 57 18.87 -20.93 7.88
CA ASP A 57 19.86 -21.98 8.11
C ASP A 57 20.95 -21.93 7.02
N LEU A 58 22.17 -22.28 7.40
CA LEU A 58 23.38 -22.13 6.55
C LEU A 58 23.34 -22.94 5.25
N TYR A 59 22.49 -23.96 5.14
CA TYR A 59 22.20 -24.70 3.90
C TYR A 59 20.94 -25.55 4.05
N ASN A 60 20.04 -25.46 3.08
CA ASN A 60 18.94 -26.40 2.89
C ASN A 60 19.00 -26.95 1.45
N PRO A 61 18.75 -28.25 1.24
CA PRO A 61 18.66 -28.81 -0.10
C PRO A 61 17.66 -28.03 -0.97
N PRO A 62 17.97 -27.75 -2.25
CA PRO A 62 17.09 -26.99 -3.14
C PRO A 62 15.66 -27.52 -3.21
N GLU A 63 15.47 -28.84 -3.15
CA GLU A 63 14.16 -29.51 -3.17
C GLU A 63 13.30 -29.08 -1.97
N LYS A 64 13.92 -28.96 -0.79
CA LYS A 64 13.23 -28.53 0.42
C LYS A 64 13.00 -27.02 0.45
N GLU A 65 13.97 -26.24 -0.03
CA GLU A 65 13.82 -24.78 -0.19
C GLU A 65 12.63 -24.41 -1.05
N VAL A 66 12.40 -25.15 -2.14
CA VAL A 66 11.23 -24.95 -2.99
C VAL A 66 9.92 -25.12 -2.19
N LEU A 67 9.83 -26.12 -1.31
CA LEU A 67 8.65 -26.33 -0.46
C LEU A 67 8.44 -25.18 0.52
N TYR A 68 9.51 -24.71 1.16
CA TYR A 68 9.46 -23.61 2.12
C TYR A 68 9.05 -22.28 1.46
N GLN A 69 9.31 -22.12 0.16
CA GLN A 69 8.90 -20.96 -0.63
C GLN A 69 7.45 -21.08 -1.14
N LEU A 70 7.05 -22.24 -1.65
CA LEU A 70 5.74 -22.45 -2.28
C LEU A 70 4.60 -22.67 -1.30
N PHE A 71 4.82 -23.34 -0.17
CA PHE A 71 3.73 -23.68 0.75
C PHE A 71 3.12 -22.46 1.43
N PRO A 72 3.91 -21.43 1.84
CA PRO A 72 3.36 -20.15 2.27
C PRO A 72 2.53 -19.46 1.18
N LEU A 73 2.98 -19.51 -0.08
CA LEU A 73 2.26 -18.92 -1.23
C LEU A 73 0.88 -19.56 -1.43
N VAL A 74 0.81 -20.89 -1.36
CA VAL A 74 -0.46 -21.64 -1.40
C VAL A 74 -1.35 -21.30 -0.19
N SER A 75 -0.75 -21.15 0.99
CA SER A 75 -1.49 -20.87 2.24
C SER A 75 -2.21 -19.52 2.21
N VAL A 76 -1.60 -18.51 1.60
CA VAL A 76 -2.18 -17.15 1.51
C VAL A 76 -3.14 -16.97 0.33
N ALA A 77 -3.17 -17.89 -0.64
CA ALA A 77 -4.04 -17.83 -1.80
C ALA A 77 -5.51 -17.59 -1.44
N ARG A 78 -6.02 -18.19 -0.35
CA ARG A 78 -7.42 -18.01 0.09
C ARG A 78 -7.73 -16.60 0.60
N LYS A 79 -6.72 -15.86 1.07
CA LYS A 79 -6.89 -14.48 1.57
C LYS A 79 -6.92 -13.48 0.40
N GLY A 80 -6.22 -13.77 -0.68
CA GLY A 80 -6.05 -12.89 -1.83
C GLY A 80 -4.85 -11.96 -1.69
N SER A 81 -4.44 -11.35 -2.80
CA SER A 81 -3.15 -10.65 -2.94
C SER A 81 -3.03 -9.37 -2.10
N HIS A 82 -4.17 -8.86 -1.62
CA HIS A 82 -4.26 -7.67 -0.79
C HIS A 82 -4.17 -7.94 0.71
N SER A 83 -4.09 -9.21 1.13
CA SER A 83 -3.94 -9.55 2.56
C SER A 83 -2.53 -9.22 3.06
N ARG A 84 -2.40 -9.02 4.37
CA ARG A 84 -1.10 -8.72 4.98
C ARG A 84 -0.21 -9.96 5.01
N GLU A 85 -0.80 -11.13 5.18
CA GLU A 85 -0.10 -12.42 5.08
C GLU A 85 0.42 -12.60 3.66
N ALA A 86 -0.38 -12.28 2.64
CA ALA A 86 0.06 -12.31 1.24
C ALA A 86 1.21 -11.34 0.99
N ARG A 87 1.16 -10.13 1.55
CA ARG A 87 2.29 -9.18 1.48
C ARG A 87 3.55 -9.75 2.14
N LEU A 88 3.44 -10.28 3.36
CA LEU A 88 4.57 -10.85 4.10
C LEU A 88 5.22 -12.01 3.33
N VAL A 89 4.41 -12.89 2.74
CA VAL A 89 4.90 -13.99 1.90
C VAL A 89 5.57 -13.46 0.64
N VAL A 90 4.97 -12.50 -0.08
CA VAL A 90 5.59 -11.91 -1.28
C VAL A 90 6.91 -11.22 -0.96
N GLU A 91 7.00 -10.49 0.16
CA GLU A 91 8.23 -9.85 0.62
C GLU A 91 9.30 -10.88 0.99
N MET A 92 8.94 -11.93 1.75
CA MET A 92 9.83 -13.04 2.10
C MET A 92 10.41 -13.71 0.85
N ILE A 93 9.54 -14.10 -0.10
CA ILE A 93 9.95 -14.74 -1.36
C ILE A 93 10.85 -13.80 -2.17
N SER A 94 10.47 -12.53 -2.31
CA SER A 94 11.22 -11.56 -3.11
C SER A 94 12.60 -11.26 -2.52
N SER A 95 12.71 -11.18 -1.19
CA SER A 95 13.99 -10.98 -0.50
C SER A 95 14.93 -12.16 -0.71
N GLN A 96 14.43 -13.40 -0.64
CA GLN A 96 15.23 -14.60 -0.88
C GLN A 96 15.72 -14.67 -2.33
N VAL A 97 14.83 -14.36 -3.28
CA VAL A 97 15.19 -14.33 -4.70
C VAL A 97 16.22 -13.23 -4.98
N GLN A 98 16.05 -12.05 -4.38
CA GLN A 98 17.00 -10.94 -4.49
C GLN A 98 18.40 -11.36 -4.03
N GLU A 99 18.49 -11.96 -2.83
CA GLU A 99 19.76 -12.42 -2.27
C GLU A 99 20.44 -13.44 -3.19
N ARG A 100 19.68 -14.42 -3.71
CA ARG A 100 20.20 -15.43 -4.65
C ARG A 100 20.72 -14.81 -5.93
N LEU A 101 19.98 -13.86 -6.52
CA LEU A 101 20.39 -13.19 -7.76
C LEU A 101 21.67 -12.38 -7.59
N THR A 102 21.89 -11.77 -6.41
CA THR A 102 23.12 -11.03 -6.12
C THR A 102 24.36 -11.88 -6.38
N TYR A 103 24.33 -13.14 -5.94
CA TYR A 103 25.44 -14.08 -6.11
C TYR A 103 25.41 -14.81 -7.47
N ALA A 104 24.23 -15.23 -7.92
CA ALA A 104 24.10 -16.03 -9.13
C ALA A 104 24.50 -15.25 -10.40
N LEU A 105 24.19 -13.94 -10.45
CA LEU A 105 24.56 -13.08 -11.58
C LEU A 105 26.06 -12.66 -11.59
N ASP A 106 26.79 -12.91 -10.50
CA ASP A 106 28.24 -12.73 -10.45
C ASP A 106 28.99 -13.95 -11.00
N ASN A 107 28.31 -15.10 -11.13
CA ASN A 107 28.90 -16.29 -11.72
C ASN A 107 28.65 -16.34 -13.24
N PRO A 108 29.70 -16.17 -14.07
CA PRO A 108 29.56 -16.20 -15.52
C PRO A 108 29.15 -17.57 -16.08
N ASP A 109 29.41 -18.67 -15.36
CA ASP A 109 29.11 -20.03 -15.83
C ASP A 109 27.59 -20.32 -15.79
N ILE A 110 26.85 -19.66 -14.91
CA ILE A 110 25.39 -19.83 -14.77
C ILE A 110 24.58 -18.58 -15.12
N GLU A 111 25.22 -17.45 -15.47
CA GLU A 111 24.52 -16.18 -15.78
C GLU A 111 23.39 -16.39 -16.79
N MET A 112 23.66 -17.10 -17.89
CA MET A 112 22.65 -17.34 -18.92
C MET A 112 21.50 -18.24 -18.42
N ASP A 113 21.78 -19.22 -17.58
CA ASP A 113 20.76 -20.08 -16.96
C ASP A 113 19.85 -19.28 -16.01
N VAL A 114 20.43 -18.33 -15.27
CA VAL A 114 19.68 -17.39 -14.42
C VAL A 114 18.75 -16.52 -15.29
N LEU A 115 19.28 -15.88 -16.33
CA LEU A 115 18.48 -15.04 -17.23
C LEU A 115 17.36 -15.84 -17.92
N ASN A 116 17.63 -17.08 -18.32
CA ASN A 116 16.61 -17.97 -18.89
C ASN A 116 15.50 -18.29 -17.87
N SER A 117 15.84 -18.47 -16.60
CA SER A 117 14.87 -18.73 -15.53
C SER A 117 13.98 -17.51 -15.23
N MET A 118 14.51 -16.31 -15.42
CA MET A 118 13.77 -15.04 -15.26
C MET A 118 12.79 -14.76 -16.41
N ARG A 119 13.02 -15.35 -17.59
CA ARG A 119 12.31 -15.07 -18.85
C ARG A 119 10.78 -15.06 -18.77
N PRO A 120 10.11 -15.96 -18.02
CA PRO A 120 8.65 -15.93 -17.88
C PRO A 120 8.10 -14.64 -17.25
N ILE A 121 8.93 -13.92 -16.47
CA ILE A 121 8.57 -12.67 -15.80
C ILE A 121 9.16 -11.46 -16.56
N VAL A 122 10.44 -11.53 -16.92
CA VAL A 122 11.12 -10.47 -17.67
C VAL A 122 12.13 -11.07 -18.64
N THR A 123 12.13 -10.57 -19.87
CA THR A 123 13.20 -10.91 -20.81
C THR A 123 14.37 -9.97 -20.59
N ALA A 124 15.52 -10.53 -20.19
CA ALA A 124 16.75 -9.81 -19.98
C ALA A 124 17.88 -10.40 -20.84
N GLU A 125 18.69 -9.53 -21.45
CA GLU A 125 19.82 -9.91 -22.30
C GLU A 125 21.11 -9.30 -21.77
N VAL A 126 22.25 -9.97 -22.03
CA VAL A 126 23.57 -9.39 -21.75
C VAL A 126 23.85 -8.29 -22.78
N LEU A 127 24.24 -7.12 -22.27
CA LEU A 127 24.54 -5.93 -23.05
C LEU A 127 25.68 -6.20 -24.04
N SER A 128 25.38 -6.17 -25.33
CA SER A 128 26.40 -6.16 -26.37
C SER A 128 26.92 -4.72 -26.60
N LYS A 129 28.20 -4.59 -26.93
CA LYS A 129 28.86 -3.28 -27.18
C LYS A 129 28.21 -2.47 -28.32
N GLU A 130 27.42 -3.10 -29.18
CA GLU A 130 26.83 -2.49 -30.38
C GLU A 130 25.45 -1.85 -30.13
N LEU A 131 24.78 -2.21 -29.03
CA LEU A 131 23.37 -1.88 -28.82
C LEU A 131 23.12 -0.50 -28.20
N VAL A 132 24.14 0.13 -27.60
CA VAL A 132 23.92 1.26 -26.69
C VAL A 132 24.93 2.38 -26.92
N ASP A 133 24.46 3.46 -27.56
CA ASP A 133 25.14 4.76 -27.62
C ASP A 133 24.50 5.68 -26.57
N ILE A 134 24.98 5.62 -25.32
CA ILE A 134 24.56 6.55 -24.26
C ILE A 134 25.63 7.64 -24.16
N PRO A 135 25.26 8.92 -24.25
CA PRO A 135 26.19 10.02 -23.99
C PRO A 135 26.88 9.84 -22.64
N ARG A 136 28.20 10.06 -22.56
CA ARG A 136 28.98 9.90 -21.32
C ARG A 136 28.35 10.62 -20.13
N GLU A 137 27.79 11.81 -20.35
CA GLU A 137 27.14 12.63 -19.33
C GLU A 137 25.92 11.94 -18.68
N ASP A 138 25.15 11.18 -19.46
CA ASP A 138 23.99 10.44 -18.98
C ASP A 138 24.39 9.12 -18.31
N VAL A 139 25.48 8.47 -18.77
CA VAL A 139 26.05 7.29 -18.11
C VAL A 139 26.37 7.58 -16.64
N PHE A 140 26.95 8.75 -16.34
CA PHE A 140 27.27 9.15 -14.95
C PHE A 140 26.03 9.35 -14.06
N ARG A 141 24.85 9.64 -14.65
CA ARG A 141 23.59 9.77 -13.90
C ARG A 141 22.95 8.41 -13.63
N LEU A 142 23.20 7.43 -14.49
CA LEU A 142 22.56 6.11 -14.47
C LEU A 142 23.35 5.08 -13.66
N ILE A 143 24.66 5.25 -13.54
CA ILE A 143 25.57 4.29 -12.91
C ILE A 143 26.12 4.87 -11.60
N PRO A 144 25.81 4.27 -10.42
CA PRO A 144 26.51 4.58 -9.17
C PRO A 144 28.02 4.40 -9.33
N GLN A 145 28.85 5.14 -8.58
CA GLN A 145 30.29 5.33 -8.83
C GLN A 145 31.15 4.05 -9.07
N HIS A 146 30.66 2.83 -8.80
CA HIS A 146 31.40 1.57 -8.91
C HIS A 146 30.70 0.46 -9.73
N ASP A 147 29.58 0.74 -10.42
CA ASP A 147 28.83 -0.27 -11.17
C ASP A 147 29.07 -0.15 -12.70
N ARG A 148 28.58 -1.10 -13.50
CA ARG A 148 28.63 -1.05 -14.98
C ARG A 148 27.32 -1.55 -15.57
N LEU A 149 26.86 -0.91 -16.64
CA LEU A 149 25.75 -1.41 -17.43
C LEU A 149 26.15 -2.77 -18.04
N ARG A 150 25.34 -3.80 -17.79
CA ARG A 150 25.60 -5.18 -18.22
C ARG A 150 24.38 -5.85 -18.83
N TYR A 151 23.18 -5.36 -18.55
CA TYR A 151 21.94 -6.02 -18.98
C TYR A 151 21.04 -5.09 -19.77
N LEU A 152 20.16 -5.67 -20.59
CA LEU A 152 19.14 -4.99 -21.35
C LEU A 152 17.77 -5.62 -21.07
N VAL A 153 16.77 -4.80 -20.81
CA VAL A 153 15.37 -5.22 -20.64
C VAL A 153 14.48 -4.40 -21.58
N PRO A 154 13.48 -4.99 -22.27
CA PRO A 154 12.54 -4.20 -23.08
C PRO A 154 11.77 -3.21 -22.22
N TRP A 155 11.68 -1.95 -22.64
CA TRP A 155 11.02 -0.89 -21.85
C TRP A 155 9.54 -1.19 -21.55
N SER A 156 8.88 -2.00 -22.39
CA SER A 156 7.46 -2.34 -22.26
C SER A 156 7.13 -3.07 -20.95
N TYR A 157 8.07 -3.84 -20.40
CA TYR A 157 7.90 -4.48 -19.08
C TYR A 157 7.77 -3.46 -17.94
N LEU A 158 8.30 -2.25 -18.14
CA LEU A 158 8.29 -1.16 -17.17
C LEU A 158 7.20 -0.11 -17.45
N SER A 159 6.29 -0.36 -18.39
CA SER A 159 5.31 0.62 -18.85
C SER A 159 4.32 1.09 -17.77
N ASP A 160 4.08 0.27 -16.74
CA ASP A 160 3.25 0.62 -15.58
C ASP A 160 4.00 1.43 -14.50
N TYR A 161 5.31 1.66 -14.68
CA TYR A 161 6.19 2.32 -13.71
C TYR A 161 6.73 3.65 -14.24
N ASP A 162 7.37 4.41 -13.35
CA ASP A 162 7.95 5.71 -13.69
C ASP A 162 9.20 5.54 -14.59
N LEU A 163 8.96 5.58 -15.90
CA LEU A 163 10.01 5.48 -16.92
C LEU A 163 11.04 6.61 -16.85
N THR A 164 10.77 7.73 -16.16
CA THR A 164 11.72 8.85 -16.08
C THR A 164 12.97 8.50 -15.26
N GLN A 165 12.93 7.40 -14.51
CA GLN A 165 14.06 6.87 -13.74
C GLN A 165 15.02 6.02 -14.59
N TYR A 166 14.65 5.72 -15.84
CA TYR A 166 15.39 4.81 -16.71
C TYR A 166 15.80 5.50 -18.01
N TYR A 167 16.98 5.15 -18.52
CA TYR A 167 17.37 5.53 -19.87
C TYR A 167 16.77 4.53 -20.86
N ILE A 168 16.18 5.01 -21.94
CA ILE A 168 15.60 4.16 -22.98
C ILE A 168 16.32 4.40 -24.29
N THR A 169 16.87 3.35 -24.88
CA THR A 169 17.53 3.41 -26.18
C THR A 169 17.11 2.26 -27.06
N ARG A 170 16.68 2.56 -28.29
CA ARG A 170 16.26 1.55 -29.30
C ARG A 170 15.25 0.51 -28.78
N GLY A 171 14.37 0.91 -27.87
CA GLY A 171 13.37 0.01 -27.27
C GLY A 171 13.87 -0.81 -26.06
N TRP A 172 15.08 -0.54 -25.58
CA TRP A 172 15.69 -1.23 -24.46
C TRP A 172 16.04 -0.28 -23.33
N VAL A 173 16.01 -0.81 -22.12
CA VAL A 173 16.50 -0.18 -20.91
C VAL A 173 17.81 -0.88 -20.53
N PRO A 174 18.97 -0.21 -20.69
CA PRO A 174 20.22 -0.71 -20.20
C PRO A 174 20.27 -0.56 -18.68
N LEU A 175 20.64 -1.64 -18.00
CA LEU A 175 20.62 -1.77 -16.55
C LEU A 175 21.98 -2.28 -16.05
N THR A 176 22.35 -1.85 -14.85
CA THR A 176 23.39 -2.52 -14.08
C THR A 176 22.85 -3.82 -13.45
N LYS A 177 23.72 -4.60 -12.80
CA LYS A 177 23.30 -5.81 -12.08
C LYS A 177 22.25 -5.50 -11.01
N GLU A 178 22.54 -4.51 -10.16
CA GLU A 178 21.64 -4.11 -9.06
C GLU A 178 20.29 -3.61 -9.58
N GLN A 179 20.30 -2.86 -10.69
CA GLN A 179 19.08 -2.38 -11.31
C GLN A 179 18.27 -3.53 -11.95
N LEU A 180 18.91 -4.51 -12.59
CA LEU A 180 18.23 -5.70 -13.10
C LEU A 180 17.56 -6.48 -11.97
N ILE A 181 18.27 -6.71 -10.87
CA ILE A 181 17.73 -7.40 -9.68
C ILE A 181 16.50 -6.65 -9.16
N THR A 182 16.59 -5.32 -9.04
CA THR A 182 15.48 -4.47 -8.59
C THR A 182 14.28 -4.54 -9.54
N VAL A 183 14.51 -4.48 -10.85
CA VAL A 183 13.45 -4.60 -11.86
C VAL A 183 12.79 -5.97 -11.79
N TYR A 184 13.58 -7.04 -11.66
CA TYR A 184 13.04 -8.38 -11.58
C TYR A 184 12.22 -8.62 -10.31
N THR A 185 12.70 -8.21 -9.14
CA THR A 185 11.98 -8.40 -7.87
C THR A 185 10.68 -7.61 -7.83
N LEU A 186 10.65 -6.42 -8.44
CA LEU A 186 9.46 -5.61 -8.64
C LEU A 186 8.42 -6.35 -9.51
N LEU A 187 8.83 -6.87 -10.66
CA LEU A 187 7.94 -7.60 -11.57
C LEU A 187 7.48 -8.93 -10.98
N LEU A 188 8.39 -9.68 -10.34
CA LEU A 188 8.08 -10.91 -9.60
C LEU A 188 7.02 -10.65 -8.52
N SER A 189 7.16 -9.58 -7.74
CA SER A 189 6.17 -9.21 -6.71
C SER A 189 4.78 -8.98 -7.31
N LYS A 190 4.70 -8.37 -8.50
CA LYS A 190 3.44 -8.18 -9.23
C LYS A 190 2.87 -9.52 -9.70
N THR A 191 3.69 -10.36 -10.36
CA THR A 191 3.27 -11.67 -10.87
C THR A 191 2.82 -12.62 -9.74
N LEU A 192 3.50 -12.62 -8.58
CA LEU A 192 3.09 -13.41 -7.42
C LEU A 192 1.71 -12.98 -6.89
N ARG A 193 1.40 -11.68 -6.90
CA ARG A 193 0.08 -11.17 -6.50
C ARG A 193 -1.01 -11.61 -7.47
N GLU A 194 -0.75 -11.51 -8.77
CA GLU A 194 -1.67 -12.00 -9.80
C GLU A 194 -1.91 -13.50 -9.67
N TYR A 195 -0.86 -14.29 -9.42
CA TYR A 195 -0.97 -15.72 -9.16
C TYR A 195 -1.84 -16.04 -7.93
N ILE A 196 -1.65 -15.30 -6.83
CA ILE A 196 -2.44 -15.45 -5.61
C ILE A 196 -3.93 -15.22 -5.90
N ASP A 197 -4.27 -14.15 -6.63
CA ASP A 197 -5.66 -13.83 -6.96
C ASP A 197 -6.28 -14.86 -7.91
N GLN A 198 -5.53 -15.30 -8.93
CA GLN A 198 -5.95 -16.38 -9.81
C GLN A 198 -6.24 -17.68 -9.03
N LYS A 199 -5.38 -18.05 -8.09
CA LYS A 199 -5.58 -19.25 -7.25
C LYS A 199 -6.71 -19.10 -6.26
N LYS A 200 -6.96 -17.90 -5.74
CA LYS A 200 -8.14 -17.61 -4.92
C LYS A 200 -9.43 -17.94 -5.68
N GLU A 201 -9.52 -17.46 -6.92
CA GLU A 201 -10.68 -17.70 -7.79
C GLU A 201 -10.83 -19.19 -8.12
N GLU A 202 -9.73 -19.87 -8.48
CA GLU A 202 -9.72 -21.31 -8.75
C GLU A 202 -10.19 -22.13 -7.55
N TYR A 203 -9.68 -21.85 -6.34
CA TYR A 203 -10.07 -22.55 -5.12
C TYR A 203 -11.53 -22.30 -4.74
N ALA A 204 -12.04 -21.09 -4.96
CA ALA A 204 -13.44 -20.76 -4.73
C ALA A 204 -14.35 -21.49 -5.73
N PHE A 205 -13.99 -21.48 -7.01
CA PHE A 205 -14.74 -22.13 -8.09
C PHE A 205 -14.83 -23.65 -7.88
N HIS A 206 -13.71 -24.30 -7.55
CA HIS A 206 -13.64 -25.74 -7.33
C HIS A 206 -14.02 -26.17 -5.89
N GLN A 207 -14.41 -25.25 -5.02
CA GLN A 207 -14.72 -25.49 -3.60
C GLN A 207 -13.63 -26.28 -2.86
N MET A 208 -12.37 -26.01 -3.20
CA MET A 208 -11.23 -26.77 -2.67
C MET A 208 -11.04 -26.49 -1.18
N LYS A 209 -10.86 -27.57 -0.40
CA LYS A 209 -10.43 -27.48 0.99
C LYS A 209 -8.91 -27.63 1.05
N LEU A 210 -8.23 -26.64 1.63
CA LEU A 210 -6.80 -26.75 1.88
C LEU A 210 -6.53 -27.79 2.99
N PRO A 211 -5.52 -28.66 2.81
CA PRO A 211 -5.05 -29.56 3.86
C PRO A 211 -4.66 -28.83 5.17
N PRO A 212 -4.68 -29.53 6.33
CA PRO A 212 -4.40 -28.93 7.64
C PRO A 212 -3.07 -28.16 7.72
N LEU A 213 -2.02 -28.66 7.07
CA LEU A 213 -0.70 -28.02 7.01
C LEU A 213 -0.79 -26.54 6.59
N PHE A 214 -1.46 -26.25 5.47
CA PHE A 214 -1.59 -24.88 4.96
C PHE A 214 -2.42 -23.97 5.90
N GLY A 215 -3.39 -24.56 6.62
CA GLY A 215 -4.11 -23.85 7.67
C GLY A 215 -3.20 -23.47 8.85
N ASN A 216 -2.25 -24.33 9.21
CA ASN A 216 -1.29 -24.07 10.27
C ASN A 216 -0.22 -23.06 9.84
N ILE A 217 0.29 -23.15 8.62
CA ILE A 217 1.19 -22.14 8.02
C ILE A 217 0.49 -20.78 8.01
N LEU A 218 -0.77 -20.71 7.58
CA LEU A 218 -1.52 -19.46 7.59
C LEU A 218 -1.67 -18.87 9.01
N LYS A 219 -1.86 -19.71 10.04
CA LYS A 219 -1.89 -19.25 11.44
C LYS A 219 -0.54 -18.68 11.89
N GLN A 220 0.58 -19.32 11.53
CA GLN A 220 1.93 -18.79 11.80
C GLN A 220 2.13 -17.45 11.09
N LEU A 221 1.75 -17.33 9.82
CA LEU A 221 1.82 -16.06 9.10
C LEU A 221 0.96 -14.97 9.77
N SER A 222 -0.26 -15.34 10.17
CA SER A 222 -1.19 -14.42 10.83
C SER A 222 -0.69 -13.92 12.19
N SER A 223 0.13 -14.70 12.92
CA SER A 223 0.70 -14.27 14.20
C SER A 223 1.91 -13.33 14.04
N ARG A 224 2.57 -13.36 12.87
CA ARG A 224 3.77 -12.57 12.55
C ARG A 224 3.46 -11.27 11.85
N VAL A 225 2.38 -11.22 11.08
CA VAL A 225 1.77 -9.95 10.74
C VAL A 225 1.38 -9.32 12.08
N PRO A 226 1.91 -8.14 12.45
CA PRO A 226 1.46 -7.49 13.66
C PRO A 226 -0.05 -7.46 13.56
N ALA A 227 -0.72 -8.02 14.57
CA ALA A 227 -2.07 -7.66 14.84
C ALA A 227 -2.02 -6.14 14.98
N VAL A 228 -2.27 -5.45 13.88
CA VAL A 228 -2.82 -4.12 13.98
C VAL A 228 -4.27 -4.38 14.38
N SER A 229 -4.44 -4.91 15.60
CA SER A 229 -5.18 -4.13 16.55
C SER A 229 -4.46 -2.78 16.60
N VAL A 230 -4.83 -1.91 15.66
CA VAL A 230 -5.26 -0.61 16.15
C VAL A 230 -6.22 -1.04 17.22
N GLN A 231 -5.89 -0.83 18.51
CA GLN A 231 -6.89 -0.83 19.57
C GLN A 231 -8.12 -0.32 18.88
N ALA A 232 -9.15 -1.15 18.72
CA ALA A 232 -10.34 -0.72 18.03
C ALA A 232 -10.56 0.66 18.63
N VAL A 233 -10.51 1.73 17.82
CA VAL A 233 -11.07 2.98 18.29
C VAL A 233 -12.53 2.59 18.25
N GLY A 234 -12.93 1.89 19.32
CA GLY A 234 -14.07 1.01 19.33
C GLY A 234 -15.20 1.87 18.87
N ALA A 235 -16.00 1.33 17.96
CA ALA A 235 -17.16 1.96 17.37
C ALA A 235 -17.48 3.28 18.09
N THR A 236 -17.00 4.41 17.57
CA THR A 236 -17.20 5.67 18.29
C THR A 236 -18.59 6.17 18.02
N GLU A 237 -19.28 6.67 19.04
CA GLU A 237 -20.54 7.38 18.84
C GLU A 237 -20.32 8.49 17.80
N LEU A 238 -21.24 8.59 16.83
CA LEU A 238 -21.12 9.57 15.76
C LEU A 238 -21.36 10.96 16.33
N GLU A 239 -20.30 11.78 16.40
CA GLU A 239 -20.44 13.18 16.78
C GLU A 239 -20.86 14.01 15.57
N GLU A 240 -22.15 14.11 15.28
CA GLU A 240 -22.65 14.87 14.12
C GLU A 240 -22.17 16.34 14.11
N SER A 241 -22.02 16.95 15.28
CA SER A 241 -21.48 18.31 15.41
C SER A 241 -20.01 18.44 14.96
N ALA A 242 -19.28 17.33 14.84
CA ALA A 242 -17.95 17.26 14.27
C ALA A 242 -17.94 17.00 12.75
N PHE A 243 -19.10 16.80 12.10
CA PHE A 243 -19.16 16.54 10.67
C PHE A 243 -18.72 17.74 9.83
N PRO A 244 -17.95 17.50 8.74
CA PRO A 244 -17.60 18.55 7.80
C PRO A 244 -18.84 19.10 7.08
N PRO A 245 -18.78 20.35 6.58
CA PRO A 245 -19.90 20.98 5.89
C PRO A 245 -20.52 20.10 4.80
N CYS A 246 -19.69 19.48 3.94
CA CYS A 246 -20.18 18.63 2.84
C CYS A 246 -20.94 17.39 3.29
N VAL A 247 -20.57 16.80 4.42
CA VAL A 247 -21.29 15.65 4.99
C VAL A 247 -22.59 16.12 5.64
N ARG A 248 -22.58 17.27 6.33
CA ARG A 248 -23.80 17.84 6.89
C ARG A 248 -24.83 18.12 5.80
N GLU A 249 -24.42 18.73 4.69
CA GLU A 249 -25.31 18.97 3.55
C GLU A 249 -25.84 17.65 2.94
N ALA A 250 -24.99 16.63 2.81
CA ALA A 250 -25.43 15.30 2.35
C ALA A 250 -26.45 14.65 3.31
N LEU A 251 -26.26 14.81 4.62
CA LEU A 251 -27.13 14.25 5.67
C LEU A 251 -28.54 14.85 5.68
N HIS A 252 -28.66 16.14 5.32
CA HIS A 252 -29.94 16.86 5.26
C HIS A 252 -30.80 16.50 4.04
N GLY A 253 -30.27 15.70 3.09
CA GLY A 253 -31.02 15.28 1.91
C GLY A 253 -30.93 16.31 0.77
N PRO A 254 -29.90 16.23 -0.09
CA PRO A 254 -29.77 17.15 -1.22
C PRO A 254 -30.87 16.95 -2.28
N SER A 255 -31.13 18.00 -3.05
CA SER A 255 -32.12 18.01 -4.12
C SER A 255 -31.68 17.21 -5.36
N SER A 256 -32.65 16.97 -6.26
CA SER A 256 -32.49 16.18 -7.48
C SER A 256 -31.22 16.53 -8.28
N GLY A 257 -30.43 15.51 -8.63
CA GLY A 257 -29.21 15.61 -9.44
C GLY A 257 -27.90 15.28 -8.71
N LEU A 258 -27.86 15.42 -7.37
CA LEU A 258 -26.65 15.16 -6.57
C LEU A 258 -26.81 14.05 -5.53
N ARG A 259 -28.05 13.66 -5.23
CA ARG A 259 -28.40 12.69 -4.18
C ARG A 259 -27.68 11.34 -4.31
N ASN A 260 -27.46 10.79 -5.51
CA ASN A 260 -26.75 9.51 -5.65
C ASN A 260 -25.31 9.67 -5.14
N TYR A 261 -24.56 10.62 -5.72
CA TYR A 261 -23.18 10.88 -5.29
C TYR A 261 -23.11 11.26 -3.80
N ALA A 262 -24.02 12.11 -3.33
CA ALA A 262 -24.04 12.58 -1.96
C ALA A 262 -24.29 11.45 -0.96
N ILE A 263 -25.27 10.59 -1.24
CA ILE A 263 -25.69 9.52 -0.33
C ILE A 263 -24.83 8.28 -0.55
N THR A 264 -24.87 7.67 -1.73
CA THR A 264 -24.27 6.33 -1.96
C THR A 264 -22.75 6.35 -1.97
N VAL A 265 -22.13 7.45 -2.44
CA VAL A 265 -20.67 7.57 -2.48
C VAL A 265 -20.15 8.30 -1.26
N LEU A 266 -20.50 9.57 -1.07
CA LEU A 266 -19.90 10.43 -0.03
C LEU A 266 -20.35 10.03 1.39
N LEU A 267 -21.66 10.04 1.66
CA LEU A 267 -22.18 9.81 3.00
C LEU A 267 -21.92 8.38 3.46
N THR A 268 -22.18 7.38 2.60
CA THR A 268 -21.92 5.97 2.89
C THR A 268 -20.49 5.72 3.36
N SER A 269 -19.51 6.07 2.52
CA SER A 269 -18.11 5.87 2.84
C SER A 269 -17.67 6.71 4.05
N PHE A 270 -18.15 7.95 4.18
CA PHE A 270 -17.79 8.78 5.32
C PHE A 270 -18.30 8.20 6.64
N ILE A 271 -19.59 7.86 6.73
CA ILE A 271 -20.19 7.38 7.98
C ILE A 271 -19.60 6.02 8.37
N SER A 272 -19.35 5.13 7.41
CA SER A 272 -18.75 3.82 7.71
C SER A 272 -17.39 3.98 8.39
N TYR A 273 -16.51 4.83 7.84
CA TYR A 273 -15.21 5.07 8.46
C TYR A 273 -15.31 5.92 9.72
N ALA A 274 -16.16 6.94 9.76
CA ALA A 274 -16.33 7.79 10.93
C ALA A 274 -16.85 7.00 12.16
N ARG A 275 -17.72 6.01 11.95
CA ARG A 275 -18.28 5.14 12.98
C ARG A 275 -17.30 4.03 13.38
N VAL A 276 -16.80 3.29 12.38
CA VAL A 276 -16.13 2.00 12.61
C VAL A 276 -14.61 2.13 12.68
N TYR A 277 -14.03 3.10 11.96
CA TYR A 277 -12.57 3.27 11.87
C TYR A 277 -12.14 4.75 11.68
N PRO A 278 -12.36 5.64 12.68
CA PRO A 278 -12.08 7.07 12.55
C PRO A 278 -10.58 7.38 12.70
N SER A 279 -9.78 6.90 11.76
CA SER A 279 -8.32 7.07 11.74
C SER A 279 -7.80 7.56 10.39
N SER A 280 -6.76 8.40 10.43
CA SER A 280 -6.08 8.86 9.21
C SER A 280 -5.26 7.75 8.55
N THR A 281 -4.99 6.66 9.28
CA THR A 281 -4.37 5.44 8.74
C THR A 281 -5.28 4.72 7.75
N ALA A 282 -6.57 5.07 7.68
CA ALA A 282 -7.47 4.55 6.64
C ALA A 282 -6.96 4.84 5.22
N PHE A 283 -6.16 5.90 5.04
CA PHE A 283 -5.59 6.29 3.74
C PHE A 283 -4.20 5.70 3.48
N ASP A 284 -3.68 4.88 4.39
CA ASP A 284 -2.39 4.23 4.26
C ASP A 284 -2.56 2.94 3.43
N PRO A 285 -1.99 2.85 2.21
CA PRO A 285 -2.13 1.68 1.35
C PRO A 285 -1.53 0.41 1.96
N GLU A 286 -0.59 0.57 2.90
CA GLU A 286 0.08 -0.53 3.59
C GLU A 286 -0.69 -1.01 4.84
N LYS A 287 -1.71 -0.26 5.27
CA LYS A 287 -2.47 -0.51 6.50
C LYS A 287 -3.98 -0.49 6.27
N LYS A 288 -4.44 -1.30 5.30
CA LYS A 288 -5.88 -1.51 5.11
C LYS A 288 -6.51 -2.02 6.42
N PRO A 289 -7.60 -1.39 6.88
CA PRO A 289 -8.30 -1.83 8.08
C PRO A 289 -9.01 -3.15 7.83
N GLU A 290 -8.82 -4.10 8.75
CA GLU A 290 -9.65 -5.30 8.85
C GLU A 290 -10.70 -5.04 9.92
N LEU A 291 -11.97 -5.34 9.61
CA LEU A 291 -13.06 -5.16 10.55
C LEU A 291 -13.28 -6.45 11.35
N SER A 292 -13.49 -6.30 12.65
CA SER A 292 -13.99 -7.39 13.49
C SER A 292 -15.45 -7.71 13.15
N PRO A 293 -15.97 -8.87 13.59
CA PRO A 293 -17.36 -9.17 13.34
C PRO A 293 -18.36 -8.17 13.90
N GLU A 294 -18.10 -7.68 15.11
CA GLU A 294 -18.92 -6.65 15.75
C GLU A 294 -18.92 -5.34 14.94
N GLN A 295 -17.78 -5.01 14.32
CA GLN A 295 -17.66 -3.83 13.46
C GLN A 295 -18.44 -3.98 12.14
N VAL A 296 -18.51 -5.20 11.60
CA VAL A 296 -19.34 -5.51 10.43
C VAL A 296 -20.83 -5.45 10.79
N ASP A 297 -21.21 -5.92 11.98
CA ASP A 297 -22.58 -5.79 12.49
C ASP A 297 -22.97 -4.33 12.65
N ILE A 298 -22.10 -3.47 13.19
CA ILE A 298 -22.32 -2.01 13.25
C ILE A 298 -22.55 -1.41 11.85
N LEU A 299 -21.85 -1.88 10.81
CA LEU A 299 -22.11 -1.40 9.45
C LEU A 299 -23.55 -1.72 9.01
N LEU A 300 -24.02 -2.94 9.28
CA LEU A 300 -25.33 -3.42 8.83
C LEU A 300 -26.48 -2.87 9.68
N GLU A 301 -26.32 -2.82 11.00
CA GLU A 301 -27.38 -2.52 11.96
C GLU A 301 -27.48 -1.04 12.31
N GLU A 302 -26.38 -0.28 12.19
CA GLU A 302 -26.37 1.15 12.54
C GLU A 302 -26.11 2.05 11.32
N VAL A 303 -25.00 1.80 10.59
CA VAL A 303 -24.57 2.69 9.51
C VAL A 303 -25.54 2.65 8.33
N VAL A 304 -25.95 1.46 7.89
CA VAL A 304 -26.88 1.30 6.76
C VAL A 304 -28.23 1.97 7.03
N PRO A 305 -28.93 1.72 8.15
CA PRO A 305 -30.18 2.43 8.47
C PRO A 305 -30.01 3.95 8.50
N PHE A 306 -28.92 4.45 9.08
CA PHE A 306 -28.62 5.88 9.15
C PHE A 306 -28.48 6.52 7.76
N ILE A 307 -27.79 5.84 6.82
CA ILE A 307 -27.66 6.31 5.42
C ILE A 307 -29.00 6.24 4.69
N ILE A 308 -29.78 5.17 4.91
CA ILE A 308 -31.09 5.00 4.28
C ILE A 308 -32.02 6.15 4.68
N GLU A 309 -32.02 6.51 5.97
CA GLU A 309 -32.80 7.63 6.47
C GLU A 309 -32.40 8.96 5.80
N ALA A 310 -31.10 9.20 5.62
CA ALA A 310 -30.61 10.38 4.90
C ALA A 310 -31.03 10.40 3.43
N GLY A 311 -31.02 9.26 2.75
CA GLY A 311 -31.52 9.17 1.37
C GLY A 311 -33.02 9.37 1.26
N ASN A 312 -33.79 8.96 2.27
CA ASN A 312 -35.23 9.22 2.35
C ASN A 312 -35.57 10.69 2.61
N ARG A 313 -34.64 11.46 3.20
CA ARG A 313 -34.76 12.93 3.34
C ARG A 313 -34.48 13.70 2.05
N CYS A 314 -33.92 13.06 1.02
CA CYS A 314 -33.68 13.72 -0.27
C CYS A 314 -35.00 14.14 -0.93
N ASP A 315 -34.91 15.12 -1.83
CA ASP A 315 -36.07 15.61 -2.59
C ASP A 315 -35.83 15.48 -4.12
N PRO A 316 -36.47 14.52 -4.81
CA PRO A 316 -37.36 13.48 -4.26
C PRO A 316 -36.57 12.38 -3.50
N PRO A 317 -37.23 11.61 -2.61
CA PRO A 317 -36.60 10.55 -1.81
C PRO A 317 -35.83 9.56 -2.68
N LEU A 318 -34.54 9.35 -2.36
CA LEU A 318 -33.60 8.64 -3.24
C LEU A 318 -34.05 7.21 -3.53
N PHE A 319 -34.37 6.43 -2.50
CA PHE A 319 -34.65 5.01 -2.65
C PHE A 319 -36.07 4.71 -3.14
N THR A 320 -36.98 5.67 -3.03
CA THR A 320 -38.30 5.58 -3.66
C THR A 320 -38.18 5.82 -5.16
N ASP A 321 -37.40 6.83 -5.56
CA ASP A 321 -37.21 7.18 -6.97
C ASP A 321 -36.22 6.24 -7.68
N GLN A 322 -35.19 5.78 -6.98
CA GLN A 322 -34.12 4.92 -7.50
C GLN A 322 -33.80 3.77 -6.53
N PRO A 323 -34.66 2.73 -6.46
CA PRO A 323 -34.50 1.63 -5.50
C PRO A 323 -33.15 0.90 -5.60
N ILE A 324 -32.56 0.84 -6.80
CA ILE A 324 -31.27 0.19 -7.06
C ILE A 324 -30.11 0.84 -6.28
N GLU A 325 -30.21 2.12 -5.93
CA GLU A 325 -29.18 2.83 -5.17
C GLU A 325 -29.02 2.29 -3.75
N ARG A 326 -30.00 1.53 -3.25
CA ARG A 326 -29.86 0.79 -1.98
C ARG A 326 -28.78 -0.29 -2.08
N LEU A 327 -28.68 -0.99 -3.22
CA LEU A 327 -27.63 -1.97 -3.45
C LEU A 327 -26.24 -1.31 -3.56
N ASN A 328 -26.18 -0.09 -4.07
CA ASN A 328 -24.93 0.67 -4.15
C ASN A 328 -24.39 1.06 -2.76
N ILE A 329 -25.24 1.20 -1.74
CA ILE A 329 -24.78 1.37 -0.35
C ILE A 329 -23.98 0.13 0.06
N TYR A 330 -24.55 -1.07 -0.09
CA TYR A 330 -23.89 -2.32 0.29
C TYR A 330 -22.61 -2.57 -0.52
N TYR A 331 -22.63 -2.26 -1.82
CA TYR A 331 -21.45 -2.31 -2.68
C TYR A 331 -20.33 -1.40 -2.16
N HIS A 332 -20.65 -0.15 -1.79
CA HIS A 332 -19.65 0.77 -1.27
C HIS A 332 -19.12 0.42 0.13
N LEU A 333 -19.92 -0.33 0.91
CA LEU A 333 -19.53 -0.87 2.21
C LEU A 333 -18.73 -2.18 2.12
N GLY A 334 -18.59 -2.77 0.92
CA GLY A 334 -17.79 -3.98 0.72
C GLY A 334 -18.59 -5.29 0.72
N PHE A 335 -19.92 -5.23 0.71
CA PHE A 335 -20.81 -6.41 0.75
C PHE A 335 -21.33 -6.87 -0.64
N GLY A 336 -20.97 -6.15 -1.70
CA GLY A 336 -21.44 -6.45 -3.05
C GLY A 336 -22.86 -5.98 -3.31
N LEU A 337 -23.42 -6.40 -4.45
CA LEU A 337 -24.79 -6.07 -4.85
C LEU A 337 -25.79 -7.11 -4.30
N ASN A 338 -25.87 -7.20 -2.97
CA ASN A 338 -26.82 -8.07 -2.25
C ASN A 338 -27.89 -7.21 -1.57
N ASP A 339 -29.16 -7.62 -1.64
CA ASP A 339 -30.28 -6.91 -1.02
C ASP A 339 -30.37 -7.13 0.50
N SER A 340 -29.79 -8.24 0.97
CA SER A 340 -29.79 -8.68 2.37
C SER A 340 -28.42 -9.28 2.73
N PRO A 341 -27.36 -8.46 2.73
CA PRO A 341 -26.01 -8.96 2.99
C PRO A 341 -25.86 -9.48 4.40
N ARG A 342 -25.09 -10.57 4.51
CA ARG A 342 -24.68 -11.17 5.78
C ARG A 342 -23.25 -10.76 6.11
N HIS A 343 -22.88 -10.98 7.36
CA HIS A 343 -21.50 -10.81 7.82
C HIS A 343 -20.46 -11.45 6.89
N THR A 344 -20.74 -12.65 6.37
CA THR A 344 -19.85 -13.40 5.46
C THR A 344 -19.62 -12.75 4.10
N ASP A 345 -20.48 -11.80 3.72
CA ASP A 345 -20.45 -11.17 2.40
C ASP A 345 -19.50 -9.96 2.39
N PHE A 346 -19.02 -9.52 3.56
CA PHE A 346 -18.03 -8.45 3.69
C PHE A 346 -16.69 -8.85 3.05
N GLY A 347 -16.16 -7.96 2.20
CA GLY A 347 -14.95 -8.19 1.41
C GLY A 347 -15.20 -8.77 0.01
N SER A 348 -16.47 -9.00 -0.37
CA SER A 348 -16.85 -9.35 -1.75
C SER A 348 -16.62 -8.19 -2.72
N THR A 349 -16.63 -6.95 -2.21
CA THR A 349 -16.28 -5.74 -2.95
C THR A 349 -15.38 -4.85 -2.11
N THR A 350 -14.80 -3.82 -2.72
CA THR A 350 -13.94 -2.89 -2.00
C THR A 350 -14.77 -2.10 -0.99
N TRP A 351 -14.35 -2.02 0.27
CA TRP A 351 -14.87 -1.03 1.21
C TRP A 351 -14.30 0.35 0.82
N TYR A 352 -15.14 1.23 0.29
CA TYR A 352 -14.69 2.46 -0.36
C TYR A 352 -14.33 3.55 0.65
N LEU A 353 -13.15 4.14 0.47
CA LEU A 353 -12.72 5.32 1.22
C LEU A 353 -13.55 6.56 0.85
N PRO A 354 -13.76 7.49 1.81
CA PRO A 354 -14.41 8.76 1.54
C PRO A 354 -13.72 9.53 0.40
N PRO A 355 -14.47 10.11 -0.54
CA PRO A 355 -13.88 10.85 -1.64
C PRO A 355 -13.10 12.07 -1.13
N SER A 356 -12.02 12.43 -1.85
CA SER A 356 -11.24 13.62 -1.51
C SER A 356 -12.06 14.90 -1.71
N CYS A 357 -11.71 15.97 -1.01
CA CYS A 357 -12.33 17.29 -1.18
C CYS A 357 -12.29 17.76 -2.65
N LYS A 358 -11.25 17.38 -3.40
CA LYS A 358 -11.15 17.64 -4.85
C LYS A 358 -12.25 16.91 -5.63
N LYS A 359 -12.45 15.61 -5.38
CA LYS A 359 -13.50 14.82 -6.04
C LYS A 359 -14.90 15.35 -5.68
N ILE A 360 -15.13 15.72 -4.42
CA ILE A 360 -16.42 16.28 -3.99
C ILE A 360 -16.69 17.60 -4.71
N LYS A 361 -15.70 18.51 -4.76
CA LYS A 361 -15.85 19.78 -5.48
C LYS A 361 -16.12 19.60 -6.98
N GLN A 362 -15.59 18.54 -7.59
CA GLN A 362 -15.79 18.23 -9.00
C GLN A 362 -17.18 17.65 -9.29
N ASN A 363 -17.64 16.69 -8.48
CA ASN A 363 -18.88 15.93 -8.75
C ASN A 363 -20.11 16.53 -8.07
N ALA A 364 -19.94 17.22 -6.94
CA ALA A 364 -21.01 17.82 -6.16
C ALA A 364 -20.54 19.17 -5.54
N PRO A 365 -20.25 20.18 -6.38
CA PRO A 365 -19.69 21.46 -5.92
C PRO A 365 -20.55 22.16 -4.86
N SER A 366 -21.88 22.05 -4.95
CA SER A 366 -22.81 22.67 -4.00
C SER A 366 -22.72 22.09 -2.58
N LEU A 367 -22.22 20.86 -2.40
CA LEU A 367 -21.96 20.28 -1.08
C LEU A 367 -20.67 20.86 -0.47
N CYS A 368 -19.71 21.30 -1.28
CA CYS A 368 -18.41 21.75 -0.80
C CYS A 368 -18.44 23.23 -0.39
N LYS A 369 -18.98 23.50 0.79
CA LYS A 369 -19.01 24.82 1.45
C LYS A 369 -17.94 24.89 2.56
N PRO A 370 -16.65 25.12 2.25
CA PRO A 370 -15.56 25.00 3.23
C PRO A 370 -15.71 26.03 4.36
N ASP A 371 -15.59 25.56 5.60
CA ASP A 371 -15.52 26.41 6.79
C ASP A 371 -14.06 26.73 7.18
N THR A 372 -13.87 27.42 8.30
CA THR A 372 -12.54 27.77 8.82
C THR A 372 -11.63 26.54 8.95
N LEU A 373 -12.12 25.43 9.50
CA LEU A 373 -11.31 24.22 9.68
C LEU A 373 -10.97 23.53 8.34
N CYS A 374 -11.85 23.62 7.33
CA CYS A 374 -11.52 23.18 5.97
C CYS A 374 -10.38 23.98 5.36
N LEU A 375 -10.35 25.30 5.63
CA LEU A 375 -9.35 26.23 5.10
C LEU A 375 -8.04 26.23 5.90
N GLU A 376 -8.09 25.84 7.17
CA GLU A 376 -6.94 25.74 8.05
C GLU A 376 -5.95 24.65 7.60
N GLY A 377 -4.73 25.08 7.31
CA GLY A 377 -3.58 24.20 7.14
C GLY A 377 -2.68 24.21 8.37
N VAL A 378 -2.16 23.04 8.74
CA VAL A 378 -1.09 22.94 9.73
C VAL A 378 0.25 22.80 9.00
N TYR A 379 1.30 23.42 9.48
CA TYR A 379 2.62 23.33 8.88
C TYR A 379 3.38 22.13 9.42
N ALA A 380 4.13 21.46 8.56
CA ALA A 380 5.10 20.44 8.94
C ALA A 380 6.46 20.81 8.34
N VAL A 381 7.53 20.54 9.09
CA VAL A 381 8.90 20.76 8.65
C VAL A 381 9.28 19.61 7.70
N ALA A 382 9.66 19.95 6.47
CA ALA A 382 10.17 19.01 5.47
C ALA A 382 11.68 18.83 5.60
N ASP A 383 12.42 19.92 5.78
CA ASP A 383 13.88 19.93 5.83
C ASP A 383 14.34 20.53 7.16
N ARG A 384 14.78 19.65 8.07
CA ARG A 384 15.21 20.06 9.42
C ARG A 384 16.55 20.78 9.38
N ASP A 385 17.47 20.35 8.53
CA ASP A 385 18.83 20.89 8.49
C ASP A 385 18.83 22.32 7.93
N LYS A 386 18.03 22.58 6.89
CA LYS A 386 17.80 23.95 6.41
C LYS A 386 17.08 24.82 7.44
N LEU A 387 16.13 24.26 8.19
CA LEU A 387 15.45 25.00 9.25
C LEU A 387 16.43 25.43 10.35
N GLU A 388 17.32 24.55 10.81
CA GLU A 388 18.35 24.91 11.79
C GLU A 388 19.33 25.96 11.22
N THR A 389 19.76 25.79 9.97
CA THR A 389 20.63 26.77 9.30
C THR A 389 19.98 28.16 9.26
N LEU A 390 18.68 28.23 8.94
CA LEU A 390 17.94 29.50 8.97
C LEU A 390 17.82 30.07 10.38
N ILE A 391 17.68 29.23 11.41
CA ILE A 391 17.65 29.69 12.80
C ILE A 391 18.97 30.37 13.16
N ASP A 392 20.10 29.78 12.77
CA ASP A 392 21.42 30.33 13.08
C ASP A 392 21.72 31.64 12.31
N MET A 393 21.12 31.81 11.12
CA MET A 393 21.36 32.96 10.24
C MET A 393 20.38 34.12 10.41
N ASN A 394 19.23 33.93 11.06
CA ASN A 394 18.19 34.95 11.17
C ASN A 394 18.13 35.57 12.57
N ALA A 395 17.62 36.81 12.64
CA ALA A 395 17.35 37.52 13.88
C ALA A 395 15.96 38.17 13.83
N GLY A 396 15.47 38.67 14.97
CA GLY A 396 14.18 39.37 15.05
C GLY A 396 12.98 38.48 14.79
N ASP A 397 11.99 38.98 14.05
CA ASP A 397 10.71 38.29 13.85
C ASP A 397 10.81 36.99 13.03
N PRO A 398 11.63 36.88 11.96
CA PRO A 398 11.90 35.60 11.30
C PRO A 398 12.41 34.52 12.27
N LEU A 399 13.37 34.85 13.14
CA LEU A 399 13.90 33.91 14.14
C LEU A 399 12.81 33.44 15.11
N LYS A 400 11.99 34.36 15.62
CA LYS A 400 10.87 34.02 16.53
C LYS A 400 9.88 33.07 15.88
N VAL A 401 9.55 33.27 14.60
CA VAL A 401 8.65 32.39 13.84
C VAL A 401 9.29 31.02 13.60
N LEU A 402 10.57 30.97 13.21
CA LEU A 402 11.30 29.70 13.01
C LEU A 402 11.35 28.86 14.30
N LEU A 403 11.64 29.49 15.45
CA LEU A 403 11.62 28.83 16.75
C LEU A 403 10.21 28.35 17.16
N ALA A 404 9.17 29.12 16.82
CA ALA A 404 7.78 28.74 17.07
C ALA A 404 7.34 27.56 16.19
N VAL A 405 7.79 27.47 14.94
CA VAL A 405 7.55 26.34 14.03
C VAL A 405 8.13 25.02 14.56
N LYS A 406 9.27 25.05 15.28
CA LYS A 406 9.79 23.85 15.96
C LYS A 406 8.84 23.32 17.05
N ARG A 407 8.06 24.21 17.66
CA ARG A 407 7.21 23.91 18.82
C ARG A 407 5.76 23.65 18.44
N SER A 408 5.26 24.22 17.35
CA SER A 408 3.87 24.13 16.94
C SER A 408 3.72 23.98 15.44
N ARG A 409 2.70 23.21 15.05
CA ARG A 409 2.25 23.06 13.65
C ARG A 409 1.06 23.96 13.32
N ASN A 410 0.39 24.54 14.32
CA ASN A 410 -0.79 25.38 14.13
C ASN A 410 -0.36 26.85 13.92
N PRO A 411 -0.78 27.51 12.82
CA PRO A 411 -0.49 28.92 12.56
C PRO A 411 -0.86 29.88 13.71
N GLN A 412 -2.04 29.73 14.32
CA GLN A 412 -2.48 30.57 15.45
C GLN A 412 -1.57 30.39 16.65
N LYS A 413 -1.18 29.16 16.94
CA LYS A 413 -0.26 28.87 18.05
C LYS A 413 1.18 29.26 17.75
N ILE A 414 1.57 29.29 16.46
CA ILE A 414 2.86 29.85 16.02
C ILE A 414 2.86 31.36 16.25
N GLU A 415 1.76 32.04 15.92
CA GLU A 415 1.57 33.47 16.22
C GLU A 415 1.69 33.74 17.72
N GLU A 416 0.95 33.02 18.55
CA GLU A 416 1.01 33.13 20.02
C GLU A 416 2.42 32.90 20.58
N ILE A 417 3.12 31.84 20.13
CA ILE A 417 4.46 31.50 20.65
C ILE A 417 5.53 32.49 20.14
N SER A 418 5.41 32.95 18.90
CA SER A 418 6.39 33.88 18.31
C SER A 418 6.20 35.31 18.78
N GLY A 419 4.98 35.71 19.19
CA GLY A 419 4.64 37.09 19.49
C GLY A 419 4.71 38.02 18.26
N VAL A 420 4.73 37.44 17.06
CA VAL A 420 4.76 38.16 15.78
C VAL A 420 3.34 38.25 15.23
N ASN A 421 2.99 39.36 14.59
CA ASN A 421 1.66 39.60 14.02
C ASN A 421 1.26 38.53 12.97
N GLU A 422 -0.04 38.19 12.90
CA GLU A 422 -0.60 37.18 11.99
C GLU A 422 -0.18 37.33 10.51
N VAL A 423 -0.18 38.56 9.98
CA VAL A 423 0.16 38.86 8.58
C VAL A 423 1.62 38.51 8.31
N GLU A 424 2.50 38.88 9.23
CA GLU A 424 3.92 38.64 9.15
C GLU A 424 4.27 37.16 9.33
N VAL A 425 3.63 36.47 10.29
CA VAL A 425 3.72 35.01 10.46
C VAL A 425 3.30 34.29 9.17
N LYS A 426 2.16 34.67 8.57
CA LYS A 426 1.71 34.09 7.31
C LYS A 426 2.68 34.35 6.16
N ARG A 427 3.29 35.54 6.10
CA ARG A 427 4.32 35.88 5.09
C ARG A 427 5.54 34.99 5.21
N ILE A 428 6.08 34.84 6.42
CA ILE A 428 7.27 34.02 6.69
C ILE A 428 6.97 32.54 6.39
N LEU A 429 5.85 32.01 6.89
CA LEU A 429 5.46 30.61 6.64
C LEU A 429 5.28 30.31 5.15
N ARG A 430 4.75 31.25 4.36
CA ARG A 430 4.67 31.12 2.89
C ARG A 430 6.04 31.11 2.22
N ASN A 431 7.00 31.90 2.70
CA ASN A 431 8.35 31.90 2.15
C ASN A 431 9.06 30.58 2.46
N LEU A 432 8.95 30.09 3.70
CA LEU A 432 9.47 28.78 4.09
C LEU A 432 8.83 27.64 3.28
N GLU A 433 7.55 27.76 2.94
CA GLU A 433 6.85 26.81 2.08
C GLU A 433 7.38 26.83 0.63
N LYS A 434 7.64 28.03 0.08
CA LYS A 434 8.24 28.18 -1.26
C LYS A 434 9.67 27.61 -1.34
N GLU A 435 10.43 27.73 -0.27
CA GLU A 435 11.79 27.20 -0.17
C GLU A 435 11.82 25.69 0.15
N GLY A 436 10.67 25.06 0.33
CA GLY A 436 10.54 23.63 0.62
C GLY A 436 10.97 23.24 2.03
N ILE A 437 11.10 24.20 2.95
CA ILE A 437 11.55 23.99 4.34
C ILE A 437 10.39 23.51 5.19
N VAL A 438 9.21 24.06 4.95
CA VAL A 438 7.95 23.59 5.51
C VAL A 438 6.97 23.26 4.40
N PHE A 439 5.93 22.48 4.71
CA PHE A 439 4.80 22.28 3.82
C PHE A 439 3.49 22.35 4.59
N GLN A 440 2.47 22.89 3.95
CA GLN A 440 1.17 23.04 4.58
C GLN A 440 0.29 21.79 4.38
N ILE A 441 -0.03 21.11 5.48
CA ILE A 441 -0.95 19.97 5.54
C ILE A 441 -2.39 20.47 5.74
N ARG A 442 -3.09 20.65 4.63
CA ARG A 442 -4.52 21.01 4.61
C ARG A 442 -5.43 19.79 4.77
N VAL A 443 -6.68 20.05 5.16
CA VAL A 443 -7.75 19.05 5.06
C VAL A 443 -8.00 18.74 3.58
N LYS A 444 -7.65 17.52 3.15
CA LYS A 444 -7.87 17.05 1.78
C LYS A 444 -9.00 16.02 1.68
N ASN A 445 -9.59 15.64 2.81
CA ASN A 445 -10.63 14.61 2.89
C ASN A 445 -11.60 14.86 4.06
N PRO A 446 -12.92 14.63 3.90
CA PRO A 446 -13.92 14.76 4.97
C PRO A 446 -13.60 13.95 6.24
N LEU A 447 -13.06 12.74 6.11
CA LEU A 447 -12.69 11.92 7.26
C LEU A 447 -11.54 12.54 8.06
N VAL A 448 -10.55 13.11 7.36
CA VAL A 448 -9.44 13.84 8.00
C VAL A 448 -9.95 15.07 8.75
N TYR A 449 -10.94 15.78 8.19
CA TYR A 449 -11.62 16.88 8.90
C TYR A 449 -12.22 16.38 10.21
N TYR A 450 -13.04 15.33 10.14
CA TYR A 450 -13.77 14.78 11.28
C TYR A 450 -12.82 14.36 12.41
N ILE A 451 -11.78 13.60 12.05
CA ILE A 451 -10.74 13.15 12.99
C ILE A 451 -10.03 14.35 13.64
N ARG A 452 -9.68 15.37 12.87
CA ARG A 452 -9.04 16.59 13.42
C ARG A 452 -9.97 17.30 14.40
N LYS A 453 -11.26 17.43 14.07
CA LYS A 453 -12.24 18.13 14.91
C LYS A 453 -12.50 17.40 16.23
N ILE A 454 -12.66 16.07 16.20
CA ILE A 454 -12.78 15.24 17.41
C ILE A 454 -11.53 15.33 18.27
N ARG A 455 -10.33 15.24 17.66
CA ARG A 455 -9.07 15.33 18.40
C ARG A 455 -8.86 16.69 19.07
N ARG A 456 -9.31 17.79 18.44
CA ARG A 456 -9.27 19.12 19.07
C ARG A 456 -10.15 19.14 20.32
N ARG A 457 -11.41 18.71 20.20
CA ARG A 457 -12.35 18.66 21.33
C ARG A 457 -11.86 17.80 22.49
N LYS A 458 -11.23 16.65 22.22
CA LYS A 458 -10.63 15.79 23.25
C LYS A 458 -9.42 16.41 23.95
N ARG A 459 -8.80 17.46 23.39
CA ARG A 459 -7.71 18.21 24.02
C ARG A 459 -8.21 19.44 24.79
N ASP A 460 -9.39 19.94 24.43
CA ASP A 460 -10.04 21.08 25.09
C ASP A 460 -10.91 20.66 26.29
N ARG A 461 -11.15 19.35 26.46
CA ARG A 461 -11.68 18.70 27.67
C ARG A 461 -10.51 18.17 28.49
#